data_AF-A0A961H3E9-F1
#
_entry.id   AF-A0A961H3E9-F1
#
_cell.length_a   1.000
_cell.length_b   1.000
_cell.length_c   1.000
_cell.angle_alpha   90.00
_cell.angle_beta   90.00
_cell.angle_gamma   90.00
#
_symmetry.space_group_name_H-M   'P 1'
#
loop_
_entity.id
_entity.type
_entity.pdbx_description
1 polymer ?
#
loop_
_entity_poly.entity_id
_entity_poly.type
_entity_poly.pdbx_seq_one_letter_code
_entity_poly.pdbx_strand_id
1 'polypeptide(L)'
;MPMRRHARISTVAATALAVVATAEIALFAILTGADAQEWRTLIDGNVLTTAAIAVPFAAVGALVIRRDGRHVLGWIFVALGQLAATATLAAVWADRGLAPHGLAVALAAYLWLPALLLAIATLTIYYPDGRLPSARWKPVAVVAWSVVAAGAISQLFIAPGLETVDAAVRSPLTIEGFDPSLSLAVVVGLTLLAACCFLVGLARLIVRAVRSDREARAPLCWMIAAFSAMLIGGQL
;
A
#
# COMPACT_ATOMS: atom_id res chain seq x y z
N MET A 1 30.15 -18.21 0.14
CA MET A 1 30.01 -16.92 0.84
C MET A 1 28.98 -15.89 0.26
N PRO A 2 28.46 -15.95 -0.98
CA PRO A 2 27.59 -14.87 -1.51
C PRO A 2 26.19 -14.79 -0.85
N MET A 3 25.64 -15.92 -0.39
CA MET A 3 24.29 -15.96 0.21
C MET A 3 24.15 -15.16 1.51
N ARG A 4 25.21 -15.06 2.33
CA ARG A 4 25.19 -14.31 3.60
C ARG A 4 25.18 -12.79 3.39
N ARG A 5 25.77 -12.30 2.28
CA ARG A 5 25.85 -10.86 1.98
C ARG A 5 24.49 -10.31 1.55
N HIS A 6 23.77 -11.03 0.69
CA HIS A 6 22.43 -10.61 0.24
C HIS A 6 21.42 -10.56 1.41
N ALA A 7 21.42 -11.57 2.29
CA ALA A 7 20.53 -11.57 3.45
C ALA A 7 20.79 -10.37 4.40
N ARG A 8 22.06 -9.98 4.57
CA ARG A 8 22.44 -8.83 5.40
C ARG A 8 21.99 -7.51 4.76
N ILE A 9 22.18 -7.34 3.46
CA ILE A 9 21.75 -6.13 2.73
C ILE A 9 20.23 -5.98 2.80
N SER A 10 19.46 -7.04 2.52
CA SER A 10 17.99 -7.00 2.61
C SER A 10 17.52 -6.60 3.99
N THR A 11 18.14 -7.16 5.04
CA THR A 11 17.81 -6.85 6.43
C THR A 11 18.08 -5.39 6.77
N VAL A 12 19.27 -4.88 6.39
CA VAL A 12 19.64 -3.48 6.65
C VAL A 12 18.70 -2.54 5.92
N ALA A 13 18.42 -2.78 4.63
CA ALA A 13 17.52 -1.96 3.84
C ALA A 13 16.09 -1.94 4.41
N ALA A 14 15.54 -3.10 4.77
CA ALA A 14 14.21 -3.18 5.36
C ALA A 14 14.13 -2.49 6.73
N THR A 15 15.17 -2.63 7.55
CA THR A 15 15.23 -1.97 8.86
C THR A 15 15.35 -0.45 8.69
N ALA A 16 16.18 0.01 7.74
CA ALA A 16 16.32 1.43 7.44
C ALA A 16 15.00 2.03 6.97
N LEU A 17 14.28 1.37 6.06
CA LEU A 17 12.94 1.80 5.62
C LEU A 17 11.95 1.84 6.79
N ALA A 18 11.94 0.83 7.66
CA ALA A 18 11.07 0.87 8.84
C ALA A 18 11.39 2.01 9.80
N VAL A 19 12.68 2.34 9.97
CA VAL A 19 13.11 3.51 10.76
C VAL A 19 12.68 4.81 10.09
N VAL A 20 12.80 4.93 8.77
CA VAL A 20 12.33 6.10 8.02
C VAL A 20 10.83 6.28 8.18
N ALA A 21 10.03 5.23 7.96
CA ALA A 21 8.58 5.27 8.16
C ALA A 21 8.21 5.69 9.60
N THR A 22 8.96 5.21 10.60
CA THR A 22 8.74 5.60 12.00
C THR A 22 9.07 7.07 12.23
N ALA A 23 10.17 7.56 11.65
CA ALA A 23 10.57 8.96 11.75
C ALA A 23 9.57 9.89 11.05
N GLU A 24 9.04 9.48 9.89
CA GLU A 24 8.01 10.22 9.16
C GLU A 24 6.72 10.34 10.00
N ILE A 25 6.27 9.26 10.63
CA ILE A 25 5.09 9.28 11.49
C ILE A 25 5.33 10.07 12.79
N ALA A 26 6.53 9.97 13.37
CA ALA A 26 6.88 10.79 14.53
C ALA A 26 6.90 12.28 14.17
N LEU A 27 7.44 12.63 13.01
CA LEU A 27 7.45 14.00 12.52
C LEU A 27 6.03 14.49 12.22
N PHE A 28 5.18 13.67 11.60
CA PHE A 28 3.76 13.95 11.44
C PHE A 28 3.12 14.27 12.79
N ALA A 29 3.29 13.40 13.80
CA ALA A 29 2.70 13.61 15.12
C ALA A 29 3.21 14.87 15.85
N ILE A 30 4.47 15.25 15.63
CA ILE A 30 5.06 16.49 16.19
C ILE A 30 4.50 17.72 15.47
N LEU A 31 4.33 17.63 14.15
CA LEU A 31 3.87 18.75 13.35
C LEU A 31 2.37 18.96 13.50
N THR A 32 1.57 17.90 13.63
CA THR A 32 0.12 17.99 13.87
C THR A 32 -0.18 18.78 15.14
N GLY A 33 -0.96 19.84 15.00
CA GLY A 33 -1.30 20.73 16.10
C GLY A 33 -2.32 20.11 17.08
N ALA A 34 -2.61 20.84 18.15
CA ALA A 34 -3.64 20.47 19.12
C ALA A 34 -5.04 21.03 18.75
N ASP A 35 -5.22 21.56 17.55
CA ASP A 35 -6.48 22.18 17.13
C ASP A 35 -7.53 21.11 16.79
N ALA A 36 -8.70 21.20 17.44
CA ALA A 36 -9.81 20.26 17.24
C ALA A 36 -10.29 20.21 15.78
N GLN A 37 -10.17 21.30 15.04
CA GLN A 37 -10.53 21.32 13.62
C GLN A 37 -9.54 20.52 12.76
N GLU A 38 -8.23 20.66 13.02
CA GLU A 38 -7.18 19.87 12.37
C GLU A 38 -7.38 18.37 12.62
N TRP A 39 -7.67 17.99 13.87
CA TRP A 39 -7.96 16.60 14.22
C TRP A 39 -9.17 16.03 13.46
N ARG A 40 -10.24 16.81 13.27
CA ARG A 40 -11.40 16.39 12.46
C ARG A 40 -11.01 16.16 11.01
N THR A 41 -10.29 17.10 10.40
CA THR A 41 -9.84 16.96 9.00
C THR A 41 -8.97 15.71 8.81
N LEU A 42 -8.10 15.39 9.77
CA LEU A 42 -7.27 14.17 9.72
C LEU A 42 -8.07 12.87 9.89
N ILE A 43 -9.16 12.90 10.65
CA ILE A 43 -10.10 11.78 10.79
C ILE A 43 -10.87 11.60 9.49
N ASP A 44 -11.52 12.66 9.01
CA ASP A 44 -12.39 12.64 7.84
C ASP A 44 -11.62 12.27 6.57
N GLY A 45 -10.35 12.70 6.48
CA GLY A 45 -9.44 12.37 5.38
C GLY A 45 -8.77 11.00 5.47
N ASN A 46 -9.10 10.15 6.45
CA ASN A 46 -8.45 8.86 6.72
C ASN A 46 -6.93 8.92 6.97
N VAL A 47 -6.40 10.11 7.28
CA VAL A 47 -4.96 10.32 7.50
C VAL A 47 -4.52 9.65 8.79
N LEU A 48 -5.33 9.72 9.86
CA LEU A 48 -5.03 9.01 11.12
C LEU A 48 -5.02 7.50 10.96
N THR A 49 -5.98 6.95 10.22
CA THR A 49 -6.03 5.51 9.92
C THR A 49 -4.77 5.08 9.17
N THR A 50 -4.36 5.86 8.17
CA THR A 50 -3.15 5.63 7.37
C THR A 50 -1.88 5.72 8.24
N ALA A 51 -1.80 6.72 9.13
CA ALA A 51 -0.70 6.88 10.08
C ALA A 51 -0.60 5.69 11.04
N ALA A 52 -1.74 5.24 11.56
CA ALA A 52 -1.82 4.17 12.55
C ALA A 52 -1.34 2.82 12.00
N ILE A 53 -1.55 2.55 10.71
CA ILE A 53 -1.13 1.29 10.07
C ILE A 53 0.30 1.32 9.54
N ALA A 54 0.86 2.52 9.29
CA ALA A 54 2.15 2.69 8.63
C ALA A 54 3.32 2.02 9.39
N VAL A 55 3.48 2.35 10.69
CA VAL A 55 4.55 1.80 11.53
C VAL A 55 4.38 0.30 11.75
N PRO A 56 3.19 -0.23 12.12
CA PRO A 56 2.99 -1.67 12.23
C PRO A 56 3.35 -2.44 10.96
N PHE A 57 2.93 -1.97 9.79
CA PHE A 57 3.27 -2.63 8.52
C PHE A 57 4.77 -2.62 8.26
N ALA A 58 5.43 -1.47 8.41
CA ALA A 58 6.87 -1.39 8.18
C ALA A 58 7.66 -2.27 9.17
N ALA A 59 7.26 -2.27 10.44
CA ALA A 59 7.89 -3.09 11.49
C ALA A 59 7.70 -4.59 11.25
N VAL A 60 6.47 -5.03 10.95
CA VAL A 60 6.17 -6.44 10.65
C VAL A 60 6.95 -6.89 9.41
N GLY A 61 6.96 -6.09 8.34
CA GLY A 61 7.70 -6.38 7.12
C GLY A 61 9.21 -6.52 7.37
N ALA A 62 9.80 -5.60 8.14
CA ALA A 62 11.21 -5.65 8.49
C ALA A 62 11.55 -6.89 9.35
N LEU A 63 10.70 -7.25 10.32
CA LEU A 63 10.86 -8.46 11.12
C LEU A 63 10.80 -9.74 10.28
N VAL A 64 9.91 -9.78 9.27
CA VAL A 64 9.83 -10.90 8.33
C VAL A 64 11.10 -11.00 7.47
N ILE A 65 11.59 -9.88 6.92
CA ILE A 65 12.81 -9.84 6.10
C ILE A 65 14.05 -10.21 6.92
N ARG A 66 14.10 -9.86 8.21
CA ARG A 66 15.16 -10.28 9.13
C ARG A 66 15.27 -11.80 9.26
N ARG A 67 14.16 -12.52 9.12
CA ARG A 67 14.12 -13.99 9.16
C ARG A 67 14.37 -14.62 7.78
N ASP A 68 13.71 -14.12 6.74
CA ASP A 68 13.93 -14.52 5.34
C ASP A 68 14.05 -13.28 4.45
N GLY A 69 15.29 -12.93 4.10
CA GLY A 69 15.61 -11.75 3.29
C GLY A 69 15.03 -11.75 1.87
N ARG A 70 14.45 -12.87 1.43
CA ARG A 70 13.81 -13.05 0.11
C ARG A 70 12.29 -13.12 0.21
N HIS A 71 11.71 -12.94 1.39
CA HIS A 71 10.28 -13.07 1.62
C HIS A 71 9.51 -11.90 0.97
N VAL A 72 8.78 -12.17 -0.11
CA VAL A 72 8.13 -11.12 -0.91
C VAL A 72 7.08 -10.36 -0.09
N LEU A 73 6.31 -11.05 0.76
CA LEU A 73 5.36 -10.37 1.64
C LEU A 73 6.04 -9.43 2.64
N GLY A 74 7.25 -9.75 3.09
CA GLY A 74 7.98 -8.86 4.00
C GLY A 74 8.26 -7.52 3.31
N TRP A 75 8.68 -7.57 2.04
CA TRP A 75 8.90 -6.38 1.23
C TRP A 75 7.61 -5.63 0.91
N ILE A 76 6.50 -6.34 0.64
CA ILE A 76 5.19 -5.74 0.46
C ILE A 76 4.77 -4.95 1.70
N PHE A 77 4.90 -5.53 2.91
CA PHE A 77 4.56 -4.84 4.16
C PHE A 77 5.45 -3.62 4.42
N VAL A 78 6.76 -3.71 4.16
CA VAL A 78 7.65 -2.54 4.25
C VAL A 78 7.24 -1.45 3.27
N ALA A 79 6.94 -1.80 2.02
CA ALA A 79 6.50 -0.85 1.00
C ALA A 79 5.16 -0.19 1.37
N LEU A 80 4.17 -0.96 1.83
CA LEU A 80 2.89 -0.43 2.28
C LEU A 80 3.06 0.54 3.45
N GLY A 81 3.87 0.18 4.45
CA GLY A 81 4.16 1.04 5.59
C GLY A 81 4.86 2.33 5.19
N GLN A 82 5.83 2.25 4.28
CA GLN A 82 6.55 3.41 3.76
C GLN A 82 5.64 4.34 2.94
N LEU A 83 4.82 3.80 2.04
CA LEU A 83 3.88 4.59 1.24
C LEU A 83 2.87 5.32 2.14
N ALA A 84 2.34 4.63 3.15
CA ALA A 84 1.43 5.22 4.12
C ALA A 84 2.11 6.33 4.95
N ALA A 85 3.33 6.11 5.44
CA ALA A 85 4.07 7.10 6.22
C ALA A 85 4.39 8.36 5.41
N THR A 86 4.90 8.20 4.18
CA THR A 86 5.22 9.31 3.29
C THR A 86 3.96 10.10 2.91
N ALA A 87 2.85 9.43 2.58
CA ALA A 87 1.58 10.11 2.26
C ALA A 87 1.06 10.94 3.44
N THR A 88 1.11 10.37 4.64
CA THR A 88 0.67 11.00 5.89
C THR A 88 1.48 12.27 6.18
N LEU A 89 2.81 12.17 6.11
CA LEU A 89 3.69 13.32 6.35
C LEU A 89 3.54 14.39 5.28
N ALA A 90 3.41 13.99 4.02
CA ALA A 90 3.23 14.91 2.90
C ALA A 90 1.95 15.75 3.02
N ALA A 91 0.87 15.20 3.56
CA ALA A 91 -0.36 15.94 3.82
C ALA A 91 -0.13 17.12 4.77
N VAL A 92 0.62 16.90 5.86
CA VAL A 92 0.97 17.95 6.83
C VAL A 92 1.97 18.95 6.26
N TRP A 93 2.91 18.51 5.42
CA TRP A 93 3.83 19.41 4.73
C TRP A 93 3.14 20.35 3.75
N ALA A 94 2.13 19.86 3.03
CA ALA A 94 1.35 20.65 2.07
C ALA A 94 0.61 21.78 2.79
N ASP A 95 -0.05 21.45 3.90
CA ASP A 95 -0.82 22.37 4.74
C ASP A 95 0.07 23.45 5.38
N ARG A 96 1.24 23.05 5.90
CA ARG A 96 2.17 23.97 6.58
C ARG A 96 3.17 24.68 5.67
N GLY A 97 3.17 24.40 4.36
CA GLY A 97 4.12 24.98 3.42
C GLY A 97 5.60 24.62 3.69
N LEU A 98 5.85 23.45 4.28
CA LEU A 98 7.20 23.01 4.72
C LEU A 98 8.03 22.37 3.59
N ALA A 99 7.40 22.09 2.46
CA ALA A 99 8.02 21.53 1.26
C ALA A 99 7.44 22.24 0.02
N PRO A 100 8.05 22.10 -1.17
CA PRO A 100 7.45 22.58 -2.40
C PRO A 100 6.01 22.09 -2.50
N HIS A 101 5.04 23.01 -2.42
CA HIS A 101 3.64 22.70 -2.18
C HIS A 101 3.11 21.67 -3.18
N GLY A 102 3.48 21.79 -4.46
CA GLY A 102 3.09 20.83 -5.49
C GLY A 102 3.62 19.41 -5.27
N LEU A 103 4.83 19.23 -4.73
CA LEU A 103 5.39 17.91 -4.41
C LEU A 103 4.66 17.30 -3.20
N ALA A 104 4.41 18.09 -2.16
CA ALA A 104 3.74 17.63 -0.96
C ALA A 104 2.30 17.17 -1.26
N VAL A 105 1.53 17.99 -2.01
CA VAL A 105 0.19 17.63 -2.44
C VAL A 105 0.21 16.40 -3.35
N ALA A 106 1.16 16.29 -4.29
CA ALA A 106 1.29 15.11 -5.14
C ALA A 106 1.55 13.83 -4.31
N LEU A 107 2.49 13.85 -3.37
CA LEU A 107 2.78 12.69 -2.53
C LEU A 107 1.59 12.31 -1.64
N ALA A 108 0.89 13.28 -1.07
CA ALA A 108 -0.30 13.04 -0.25
C ALA A 108 -1.45 12.44 -1.09
N ALA A 109 -1.66 12.97 -2.30
CA ALA A 109 -2.81 12.62 -3.14
C ALA A 109 -2.59 11.37 -4.00
N TYR A 110 -1.35 10.97 -4.28
CA TYR A 110 -1.06 9.92 -5.28
C TYR A 110 -0.58 8.59 -4.71
N LEU A 111 -0.08 8.56 -3.48
CA LEU A 111 0.50 7.32 -2.93
C LEU A 111 -0.56 6.30 -2.46
N TRP A 112 -1.80 6.73 -2.22
CA TRP A 112 -2.87 5.83 -1.74
C TRP A 112 -3.25 4.77 -2.78
N LEU A 113 -3.36 5.12 -4.07
CA LEU A 113 -3.81 4.17 -5.09
C LEU A 113 -2.79 3.05 -5.33
N PRO A 114 -1.48 3.34 -5.52
CA PRO A 114 -0.46 2.29 -5.61
C PRO A 114 -0.39 1.42 -4.37
N ALA A 115 -0.53 2.00 -3.16
CA ALA A 115 -0.57 1.24 -1.92
C ALA A 115 -1.78 0.29 -1.88
N LEU A 116 -2.96 0.78 -2.24
CA LEU A 116 -4.20 0.00 -2.31
C LEU A 116 -4.07 -1.16 -3.30
N LEU A 117 -3.61 -0.88 -4.53
CA LEU A 117 -3.42 -1.89 -5.57
C LEU A 117 -2.34 -2.90 -5.16
N LEU A 118 -1.26 -2.47 -4.51
CA LEU A 118 -0.23 -3.36 -4.00
C LEU A 118 -0.81 -4.32 -2.97
N ALA A 119 -1.60 -3.83 -2.01
CA ALA A 119 -2.24 -4.66 -1.01
C ALA A 119 -3.21 -5.67 -1.64
N ILE A 120 -4.17 -5.19 -2.42
CA ILE A 120 -5.25 -6.04 -2.96
C ILE A 120 -4.71 -7.03 -4.00
N ALA A 121 -3.88 -6.59 -4.93
CA ALA A 121 -3.44 -7.44 -6.03
C ALA A 121 -2.42 -8.50 -5.61
N THR A 122 -1.61 -8.24 -4.57
CA THR A 122 -0.46 -9.11 -4.25
C THR A 122 -0.61 -9.93 -2.97
N LEU A 123 -1.28 -9.43 -1.93
CA LEU A 123 -1.25 -10.07 -0.61
C LEU A 123 -1.75 -11.51 -0.64
N THR A 124 -2.91 -11.78 -1.25
CA THR A 124 -3.50 -13.13 -1.26
C THR A 124 -2.73 -14.12 -2.14
N ILE A 125 -1.98 -13.64 -3.15
CA ILE A 125 -1.18 -14.48 -4.04
C ILE A 125 0.03 -15.05 -3.30
N TYR A 126 0.74 -14.19 -2.56
CA TYR A 126 1.99 -14.53 -1.89
C TYR A 126 1.79 -15.08 -0.47
N TYR A 127 0.60 -14.92 0.11
CA TYR A 127 0.29 -15.48 1.43
C TYR A 127 0.23 -17.01 1.45
N PRO A 128 0.69 -17.68 2.53
CA PRO A 128 1.43 -17.16 3.69
C PRO A 128 2.96 -17.10 3.49
N ASP A 129 3.48 -17.87 2.54
CA ASP A 129 4.89 -18.25 2.48
C ASP A 129 5.80 -17.20 1.80
N GLY A 130 5.23 -16.07 1.36
CA GLY A 130 5.95 -15.02 0.64
C GLY A 130 6.48 -15.45 -0.73
N ARG A 131 5.92 -16.54 -1.29
CA ARG A 131 6.37 -17.18 -2.53
C ARG A 131 5.19 -17.61 -3.37
N LEU A 132 5.42 -17.70 -4.69
CA LEU A 132 4.41 -18.25 -5.58
C LEU A 132 4.21 -19.75 -5.30
N PRO A 133 2.96 -20.24 -5.24
CA PRO A 133 2.67 -21.67 -5.04
C PRO A 133 3.29 -22.59 -6.08
N SER A 134 3.24 -22.20 -7.36
CA SER A 134 3.74 -22.98 -8.47
C SER A 134 3.92 -22.13 -9.73
N ALA A 135 4.63 -22.65 -10.73
CA ALA A 135 4.96 -21.90 -11.94
C ALA A 135 3.72 -21.38 -12.72
N ARG A 136 2.58 -22.06 -12.61
CA ARG A 136 1.31 -21.63 -13.25
C ARG A 136 0.72 -20.33 -12.66
N TRP A 137 1.22 -19.88 -11.51
CA TRP A 137 0.80 -18.61 -10.89
C TRP A 137 1.64 -17.42 -11.33
N LYS A 138 2.71 -17.65 -12.13
CA LYS A 138 3.50 -16.57 -12.70
C LYS A 138 2.66 -15.59 -13.51
N PRO A 139 1.72 -15.99 -14.38
CA PRO A 139 0.89 -15.04 -15.12
C PRO A 139 0.04 -14.16 -14.20
N VAL A 140 -0.60 -14.72 -13.18
CA VAL A 140 -1.40 -13.97 -12.20
C VAL A 140 -0.53 -12.95 -11.45
N ALA A 141 0.68 -13.36 -11.05
CA ALA A 141 1.63 -12.46 -10.41
C ALA A 141 2.09 -11.33 -11.35
N VAL A 142 2.35 -11.63 -12.62
CA VAL A 142 2.69 -10.60 -13.62
C VAL A 142 1.53 -9.62 -13.75
N VAL A 143 0.28 -10.09 -13.88
CA VAL A 143 -0.89 -9.21 -13.95
C VAL A 143 -0.98 -8.33 -12.70
N ALA A 144 -0.84 -8.91 -11.51
CA ALA A 144 -0.90 -8.16 -10.26
C ALA A 144 0.17 -7.05 -10.20
N TRP A 145 1.43 -7.36 -10.52
CA TRP A 145 2.50 -6.35 -10.54
C TRP A 145 2.31 -5.31 -11.65
N SER A 146 1.80 -5.71 -12.81
CA SER A 146 1.47 -4.79 -13.89
C SER A 146 0.36 -3.82 -13.49
N VAL A 147 -0.64 -4.27 -12.73
CA VAL A 147 -1.71 -3.40 -12.19
C VAL A 147 -1.14 -2.37 -11.22
N VAL A 148 -0.26 -2.79 -10.31
CA VAL A 148 0.40 -1.88 -9.37
C VAL A 148 1.25 -0.84 -10.12
N ALA A 149 2.04 -1.28 -11.09
CA ALA A 149 2.87 -0.40 -11.91
C ALA A 149 2.01 0.57 -12.73
N ALA A 150 0.96 0.08 -13.39
CA ALA A 150 0.04 0.91 -14.16
C ALA A 150 -0.68 1.93 -13.28
N GLY A 151 -1.05 1.55 -12.05
CA GLY A 151 -1.62 2.47 -11.06
C GLY A 151 -0.64 3.54 -10.63
N ALA A 152 0.62 3.19 -10.33
CA ALA A 152 1.65 4.17 -9.98
C ALA A 152 1.95 5.13 -11.15
N ILE A 153 2.02 4.61 -12.37
CA ILE A 153 2.26 5.39 -13.58
C ILE A 153 1.06 6.30 -13.87
N SER A 154 -0.17 5.82 -13.71
CA SER A 154 -1.37 6.61 -13.99
C SER A 154 -1.43 7.87 -13.11
N GLN A 155 -0.95 7.80 -11.86
CA GLN A 155 -0.87 8.98 -10.98
C GLN A 155 0.07 10.08 -11.47
N LEU A 156 1.03 9.77 -12.37
CA LEU A 156 1.88 10.80 -12.96
C LEU A 156 1.11 11.65 -13.99
N PHE A 157 0.11 11.06 -14.63
CA PHE A 157 -0.64 11.66 -15.74
C PHE A 157 -2.01 12.19 -15.34
N ILE A 158 -2.66 11.55 -14.36
CA ILE A 158 -3.97 11.93 -13.86
C ILE A 158 -3.76 13.10 -12.88
N ALA A 159 -4.02 14.32 -13.35
CA ALA A 159 -4.26 15.45 -12.45
C ALA A 159 -5.42 15.09 -11.51
N PRO A 160 -5.45 15.59 -10.26
CA PRO A 160 -6.57 15.33 -9.38
C PRO A 160 -7.84 15.88 -10.05
N GLY A 161 -8.75 15.00 -10.42
CA GLY A 161 -10.18 15.34 -10.56
C GLY A 161 -10.81 15.41 -9.16
N LEU A 162 -10.22 16.19 -8.26
CA LEU A 162 -10.70 16.36 -6.90
C LEU A 162 -10.79 17.85 -6.64
N GLU A 163 -11.99 18.39 -6.78
CA GLU A 163 -12.38 19.77 -6.46
C GLU A 163 -12.13 20.17 -4.98
N THR A 164 -11.47 19.33 -4.19
CA THR A 164 -11.36 19.44 -2.74
C THR A 164 -9.95 19.74 -2.22
N VAL A 165 -8.90 19.64 -3.03
CA VAL A 165 -7.53 19.97 -2.62
C VAL A 165 -6.92 20.84 -3.71
N ASP A 166 -7.08 22.16 -3.54
CA ASP A 166 -6.53 23.25 -4.36
C ASP A 166 -6.28 22.93 -5.84
N ALA A 167 -7.17 23.44 -6.70
CA ALA A 167 -7.07 23.41 -8.17
C ALA A 167 -5.74 23.97 -8.74
N ALA A 168 -4.89 24.55 -7.89
CA ALA A 168 -3.58 25.10 -8.22
C ALA A 168 -2.46 24.05 -8.33
N VAL A 169 -2.59 22.85 -7.76
CA VAL A 169 -1.56 21.82 -7.90
C VAL A 169 -1.83 20.94 -9.13
N ARG A 170 -1.37 21.42 -10.28
CA ARG A 170 -1.26 20.60 -11.49
C ARG A 170 -0.05 19.67 -11.35
N SER A 171 -0.23 18.38 -11.68
CA SER A 171 0.92 17.47 -11.81
C SER A 171 1.89 18.05 -12.87
N PRO A 172 3.22 18.05 -12.64
CA PRO A 172 4.20 18.59 -13.59
C PRO A 172 4.15 17.96 -14.99
N LEU A 173 3.52 16.78 -15.11
CA LEU A 173 3.35 16.02 -16.36
C LEU A 173 1.88 15.91 -16.77
N THR A 174 1.00 16.78 -16.25
CA THR A 174 -0.41 16.79 -16.64
C THR A 174 -0.50 16.99 -18.15
N ILE A 175 -1.05 16.01 -18.86
CA ILE A 175 -1.37 16.17 -20.27
C ILE A 175 -2.61 17.07 -20.31
N GLU A 176 -2.46 18.30 -20.81
CA GLU A 176 -3.59 19.20 -21.02
C GLU A 176 -4.62 18.49 -21.92
N GLY A 177 -5.86 18.30 -21.42
CA GLY A 177 -6.94 17.63 -22.15
C GLY A 177 -7.24 16.18 -21.77
N PHE A 178 -6.69 15.66 -20.66
CA PHE A 178 -7.08 14.33 -20.17
C PHE A 178 -8.51 14.35 -19.60
N ASP A 179 -9.43 13.61 -20.25
CA ASP A 179 -10.84 13.57 -19.87
C ASP A 179 -11.03 12.96 -18.46
N PRO A 180 -11.70 13.65 -17.51
CA PRO A 180 -11.99 13.12 -16.19
C PRO A 180 -12.68 11.75 -16.22
N SER A 181 -13.55 11.49 -17.20
CA SER A 181 -14.24 10.21 -17.35
C SER A 181 -13.28 9.06 -17.67
N LEU A 182 -12.24 9.32 -18.46
CA LEU A 182 -11.19 8.36 -18.77
C LEU A 182 -10.34 8.06 -17.53
N SER A 183 -10.02 9.08 -16.73
CA SER A 183 -9.27 8.89 -15.48
C SER A 183 -10.02 7.99 -14.49
N LEU A 184 -11.33 8.23 -14.33
CA LEU A 184 -12.20 7.39 -13.51
C LEU A 184 -12.27 5.96 -14.06
N ALA A 185 -12.44 5.80 -15.37
CA ALA A 185 -12.47 4.48 -16.01
C ALA A 185 -11.17 3.69 -15.79
N VAL A 186 -10.00 4.35 -15.85
CA VAL A 186 -8.70 3.73 -15.57
C VAL A 186 -8.61 3.28 -14.11
N VAL A 187 -8.96 4.16 -13.16
CA VAL A 187 -8.92 3.83 -11.73
C VAL A 187 -9.87 2.67 -11.40
N VAL A 188 -11.10 2.71 -11.92
CA VAL A 188 -12.09 1.65 -11.74
C VAL A 188 -11.59 0.35 -12.37
N GLY A 189 -11.10 0.39 -13.61
CA GLY A 189 -10.60 -0.78 -14.32
C GLY A 189 -9.42 -1.46 -13.60
N LEU A 190 -8.45 -0.67 -13.12
CA LEU A 190 -7.32 -1.18 -12.35
C LEU A 190 -7.76 -1.77 -11.01
N THR A 191 -8.70 -1.12 -10.33
CA THR A 191 -9.24 -1.60 -9.05
C THR A 191 -10.00 -2.90 -9.22
N LEU A 192 -10.84 -3.02 -10.26
CA LEU A 192 -11.54 -4.26 -10.59
C LEU A 192 -10.56 -5.39 -10.93
N LEU A 193 -9.50 -5.09 -11.69
CA LEU A 193 -8.49 -6.09 -12.03
C LEU A 193 -7.69 -6.55 -10.80
N ALA A 194 -7.36 -5.63 -9.89
CA ALA A 194 -6.76 -5.96 -8.60
C ALA A 194 -7.71 -6.83 -7.75
N ALA A 195 -9.01 -6.48 -7.69
CA ALA A 195 -10.02 -7.26 -6.99
C ALA A 195 -10.15 -8.68 -7.57
N CYS A 196 -10.09 -8.84 -8.89
CA CYS A 196 -10.04 -10.16 -9.52
C CYS A 196 -8.82 -10.96 -9.08
N CYS A 197 -7.62 -10.34 -9.04
CA CYS A 197 -6.41 -11.00 -8.53
C CYS A 197 -6.58 -11.41 -7.06
N PHE A 198 -7.16 -10.54 -6.25
CA PHE A 198 -7.45 -10.80 -4.85
C PHE A 198 -8.36 -12.01 -4.67
N LEU A 199 -9.49 -12.06 -5.38
CA LEU A 199 -10.47 -13.14 -5.31
C LEU A 199 -9.88 -14.48 -5.75
N VAL A 200 -9.07 -14.48 -6.82
CA VAL A 200 -8.36 -15.68 -7.28
C VAL A 200 -7.38 -16.20 -6.22
N GLY A 201 -6.62 -15.30 -5.58
CA GLY A 201 -5.74 -15.65 -4.47
C GLY A 201 -6.49 -16.15 -3.24
N LEU A 202 -7.60 -15.49 -2.88
CA LEU A 202 -8.43 -15.86 -1.73
C LEU A 202 -9.09 -17.23 -1.93
N ALA A 203 -9.67 -17.50 -3.10
CA ALA A 203 -10.26 -18.79 -3.43
C ALA A 203 -9.24 -19.93 -3.26
N ARG A 204 -7.99 -19.71 -3.69
CA ARG A 204 -6.92 -20.68 -3.46
C ARG A 204 -6.59 -20.85 -1.98
N LEU A 205 -6.52 -19.77 -1.19
CA LEU A 205 -6.29 -19.86 0.25
C LEU A 205 -7.38 -20.68 0.95
N ILE A 206 -8.64 -20.47 0.58
CA ILE A 206 -9.78 -21.25 1.07
C ILE A 206 -9.62 -22.74 0.70
N VAL A 207 -9.33 -23.05 -0.57
CA VAL A 207 -9.12 -24.45 -1.00
C VAL A 207 -7.94 -25.09 -0.25
N ARG A 208 -6.86 -24.34 0.01
CA ARG A 208 -5.72 -24.82 0.81
C ARG A 208 -6.12 -25.08 2.26
N ALA A 209 -6.87 -24.18 2.88
CA ALA A 209 -7.34 -24.33 4.25
C ALA A 209 -8.24 -25.57 4.39
N VAL A 210 -9.19 -25.75 3.48
CA VAL A 210 -10.09 -26.92 3.48
C VAL A 210 -9.33 -28.25 3.34
N ARG A 211 -8.22 -28.25 2.59
CA ARG A 211 -7.40 -29.46 2.37
C ARG A 211 -6.31 -29.70 3.42
N SER A 212 -5.94 -28.71 4.22
CA SER A 212 -4.87 -28.82 5.24
C SER A 212 -5.33 -29.61 6.47
N ASP A 213 -4.42 -30.14 7.31
CA ASP A 213 -4.79 -30.80 8.58
C ASP A 213 -5.15 -29.79 9.67
N ARG A 214 -5.89 -30.20 10.72
CA ARG A 214 -6.46 -29.31 11.76
C ARG A 214 -5.45 -28.32 12.36
N GLU A 215 -4.20 -28.74 12.57
CA GLU A 215 -3.15 -27.89 13.15
C GLU A 215 -2.66 -26.79 12.19
N ALA A 216 -2.70 -27.04 10.88
CA ALA A 216 -2.33 -26.07 9.85
C ALA A 216 -3.52 -25.16 9.44
N ARG A 217 -4.75 -25.52 9.81
CA ARG A 217 -5.99 -24.77 9.45
C ARG A 217 -6.16 -23.47 10.22
N ALA A 218 -5.87 -23.45 11.52
CA ALA A 218 -6.24 -22.31 12.37
C ALA A 218 -5.61 -20.98 11.90
N PRO A 219 -4.30 -20.87 11.60
CA PRO A 219 -3.70 -19.63 11.09
C PRO A 219 -4.25 -19.20 9.72
N LEU A 220 -4.61 -20.17 8.87
CA LEU A 220 -5.19 -19.90 7.56
C LEU A 220 -6.63 -19.37 7.68
N CYS A 221 -7.43 -19.94 8.58
CA CYS A 221 -8.81 -19.50 8.82
C CYS A 221 -8.87 -18.08 9.40
N TRP A 222 -7.98 -17.71 10.32
CA TRP A 222 -7.89 -16.33 10.82
C TRP A 222 -7.58 -15.33 9.70
N MET A 223 -6.67 -15.69 8.80
CA MET A 223 -6.33 -14.81 7.69
C MET A 223 -7.45 -14.71 6.65
N ILE A 224 -8.13 -15.83 6.35
CA ILE A 224 -9.31 -15.82 5.49
C ILE A 224 -10.39 -14.95 6.11
N ALA A 225 -10.65 -15.08 7.42
CA ALA A 225 -11.61 -14.24 8.12
C ALA A 225 -11.23 -12.75 8.04
N ALA A 226 -9.96 -12.40 8.22
CA ALA A 226 -9.48 -11.02 8.07
C ALA A 226 -9.69 -10.49 6.64
N PHE A 227 -9.34 -11.27 5.62
CA PHE A 227 -9.54 -10.89 4.21
C PHE A 227 -11.02 -10.80 3.82
N SER A 228 -11.86 -11.70 4.32
CA SER A 228 -13.31 -11.65 4.10
C SER A 228 -13.95 -10.46 4.83
N ALA A 229 -13.50 -10.14 6.05
CA ALA A 229 -13.94 -8.95 6.76
C ALA A 229 -13.54 -7.67 6.03
N MET A 230 -12.36 -7.62 5.42
CA MET A 230 -11.92 -6.49 4.59
C MET A 230 -12.82 -6.28 3.36
N LEU A 231 -13.25 -7.37 2.69
CA LEU A 231 -14.21 -7.29 1.57
C LEU A 231 -15.57 -6.72 1.99
N ILE A 232 -16.04 -7.09 3.19
CA ILE A 232 -17.35 -6.68 3.71
C ILE A 232 -17.29 -5.27 4.31
N GLY A 233 -16.22 -4.96 5.04
CA GLY A 233 -16.01 -3.66 5.69
C GLY A 233 -15.75 -2.51 4.72
N GLY A 234 -15.25 -2.78 3.51
CA GLY A 234 -15.12 -1.77 2.45
C GLY A 234 -16.45 -1.33 1.81
N GLN A 235 -17.59 -1.83 2.29
CA GLN A 235 -18.94 -1.51 1.78
C GLN A 235 -19.79 -0.69 2.77
N LEU A 236 -19.22 -0.31 3.93
CA LEU A 236 -19.86 0.50 4.98
C LEU A 236 -19.18 1.86 5.10
#